data_AF-G7GV65-F1
#
_entry.id   AF-G7GV65-F1
#
_cell.length_a   1.000
_cell.length_b   1.000
_cell.length_c   1.000
_cell.angle_alpha   90.00
_cell.angle_beta   90.00
_cell.angle_gamma   90.00
#
_symmetry.space_group_name_H-M   'P 1'
#
loop_
_entity.id
_entity.type
_entity.pdbx_description
1 polymer ?
#
loop_
_entity_poly.entity_id
_entity_poly.type
_entity_poly.pdbx_seq_one_letter_code
_entity_poly.pdbx_strand_id
1 'polypeptide(L)' 'MTHDELLHLVDAHHLWGRGLSAVDAGLLGSVLIRDGSRLWTRDKRLKAAGSEIGVTVIGD' A
#
# COMPACT_ATOMS: atom_id res chain seq x y z
N MET A 1 -8.12 2.71 -9.28
CA MET A 1 -8.79 2.66 -7.97
C MET A 1 -9.66 3.90 -7.83
N THR A 2 -10.92 3.73 -7.50
CA THR A 2 -11.86 4.81 -7.18
C THR A 2 -11.63 5.32 -5.76
N HIS A 3 -12.30 6.42 -5.37
CA HIS A 3 -12.20 6.94 -4.01
C HIS A 3 -12.75 5.95 -2.97
N ASP A 4 -13.89 5.32 -3.26
CA ASP A 4 -14.52 4.37 -2.34
C ASP A 4 -13.70 3.09 -2.17
N GLU A 5 -13.10 2.58 -3.25
CA GLU A 5 -12.17 1.45 -3.19
C GLU A 5 -10.93 1.80 -2.35
N LEU A 6 -10.42 3.03 -2.45
CA LEU A 6 -9.31 3.50 -1.63
C LEU A 6 -9.69 3.54 -0.14
N LEU A 7 -10.85 4.11 0.20
CA LEU A 7 -11.32 4.17 1.59
C LEU A 7 -11.55 2.77 2.15
N HIS A 8 -12.14 1.87 1.36
CA HIS A 8 -12.33 0.48 1.75
C HIS A 8 -11.00 -0.24 2.00
N LEU A 9 -9.99 -0.04 1.13
CA LEU A 9 -8.65 -0.59 1.33
C LEU A 9 -8.00 -0.07 2.62
N VAL A 10 -8.08 1.25 2.85
CA VAL A 10 -7.50 1.88 4.03
C VAL A 10 -8.12 1.33 5.32
N ASP A 11 -9.44 1.14 5.32
CA ASP A 11 -10.15 0.60 6.48
C ASP A 11 -9.85 -0.89 6.67
N ALA A 12 -10.00 -1.71 5.62
CA ALA A 12 -9.80 -3.16 5.67
C ALA A 12 -8.38 -3.58 6.12
N HIS A 13 -7.36 -2.78 5.80
CA HIS A 13 -5.98 -3.03 6.17
C HIS A 13 -5.44 -2.11 7.27
N HIS A 14 -6.31 -1.33 7.92
CA HIS A 14 -5.96 -0.45 9.04
C HIS A 14 -4.77 0.47 8.69
N LEU A 15 -4.78 1.09 7.50
CA LEU A 15 -3.68 1.92 7.00
C LEU A 15 -3.66 3.35 7.59
N TRP A 16 -4.61 3.67 8.47
CA TRP A 16 -4.70 4.95 9.17
C TRP A 16 -3.63 5.09 10.26
N GLY A 17 -3.21 6.32 10.55
CA GLY A 17 -2.22 6.61 11.60
C GLY A 17 -0.78 6.12 11.31
N ARG A 18 -0.53 5.56 10.12
CA ARG A 18 0.77 4.96 9.74
C ARG A 18 1.74 5.94 9.08
N GLY A 19 1.34 7.21 8.97
CA GLY A 19 2.11 8.24 8.27
C GLY A 19 2.14 8.06 6.75
N LEU A 20 1.13 7.40 6.19
CA LEU A 20 0.92 7.23 4.75
C LEU A 20 -0.01 8.32 4.22
N SER A 21 0.28 8.82 3.02
CA SER A 21 -0.62 9.67 2.25
C SER A 21 -1.68 8.85 1.51
N ALA A 22 -2.71 9.52 0.99
CA ALA A 22 -3.67 8.88 0.09
C ALA A 22 -3.01 8.32 -1.19
N VAL A 23 -1.90 8.93 -1.64
CA VAL A 23 -1.12 8.44 -2.79
C VAL A 23 -0.42 7.13 -2.45
N ASP A 24 0.13 7.00 -1.24
CA ASP A 24 0.80 5.78 -0.78
C ASP A 24 -0.18 4.60 -0.70
N ALA A 25 -1.36 4.80 -0.11
CA ALA A 25 -2.43 3.81 -0.12
C ALA A 25 -2.94 3.51 -1.54
N GLY A 26 -3.01 4.55 -2.39
CA GLY A 26 -3.22 4.46 -3.83
C GLY A 26 -2.30 3.46 -4.53
N LEU A 27 -1.01 3.61 -4.25
CA LEU A 27 0.06 2.79 -4.81
C LEU A 27 -0.01 1.36 -4.31
N LEU A 28 -0.22 1.16 -3.00
CA LEU A 28 -0.41 -0.17 -2.41
C LEU A 28 -1.60 -0.91 -3.03
N GLY A 29 -2.75 -0.25 -3.16
CA GLY A 29 -3.93 -0.81 -3.82
C GLY A 29 -3.66 -1.20 -5.27
N SER A 30 -2.93 -0.37 -6.01
CA SER A 30 -2.55 -0.67 -7.40
C SER A 30 -1.67 -1.92 -7.52
N VAL A 31 -0.77 -2.14 -6.55
CA VAL A 31 0.09 -3.33 -6.50
C VAL A 31 -0.72 -4.58 -6.12
N LEU A 32 -1.65 -4.47 -5.17
CA LEU A 32 -2.51 -5.58 -4.76
C LEU A 32 -3.47 -6.06 -5.86
N ILE A 33 -4.00 -5.13 -6.66
CA ILE A 33 -4.93 -5.47 -7.76
C ILE A 33 -4.25 -6.26 -8.88
N ARG A 34 -2.92 -6.06 -9.07
CA ARG A 34 -2.19 -6.67 -10.18
C ARG A 34 -1.27 -7.78 -9.70
N ASP A 35 -1.69 -9.02 -9.93
CA ASP A 35 -0.89 -10.21 -9.65
C ASP A 35 0.54 -10.11 -10.18
N GLY A 36 1.50 -10.50 -9.34
CA GLY A 36 2.93 -10.48 -9.64
C GLY A 36 3.60 -9.11 -9.59
N SER A 37 2.85 -8.04 -9.29
CA SER A 37 3.43 -6.71 -9.06
C SER A 37 4.28 -6.68 -7.80
N ARG A 38 5.34 -5.87 -7.82
CA ARG A 38 6.23 -5.63 -6.69
C ARG A 38 6.39 -4.14 -6.48
N LEU A 39 6.47 -3.72 -5.22
CA LEU A 39 6.68 -2.32 -4.86
C LEU A 39 8.16 -2.08 -4.62
N TRP A 40 8.78 -1.15 -5.35
CA TRP A 40 10.08 -0.61 -4.96
C TRP A 40 9.86 0.72 -4.25
N THR A 41 10.46 0.91 -3.07
CA THR A 41 10.45 2.20 -2.37
C THR A 41 11.61 2.31 -1.39
N ARG A 42 12.13 3.53 -1.22
CA ARG A 42 13.08 3.89 -0.15
C ARG A 42 12.37 4.39 1.12
N ASP A 43 11.06 4.62 1.05
CA ASP A 43 10.27 5.04 2.20
C ASP A 43 10.06 3.85 3.14
N LYS A 44 10.55 3.99 4.38
CA LYS A 44 10.50 2.93 5.39
C LYS A 44 9.07 2.64 5.87
N ARG A 45 8.21 3.65 5.97
CA ARG A 45 6.82 3.51 6.43
C ARG A 45 5.98 2.81 5.38
N LEU A 46 6.15 3.20 4.12
CA LEU A 46 5.47 2.56 3.00
C LEU A 46 5.94 1.10 2.82
N LYS A 47 7.26 0.84 2.94
CA LYS A 47 7.82 -0.52 2.92
C LYS A 47 7.22 -1.40 4.02
N ALA A 48 7.14 -0.89 5.26
CA ALA A 48 6.56 -1.61 6.38
C ALA A 48 5.07 -1.91 6.15
N ALA A 49 4.27 -0.89 5.83
CA ALA A 49 2.84 -1.05 5.61
C ALA A 49 2.52 -2.00 4.44
N GLY A 50 3.28 -1.91 3.34
CA GLY A 50 3.12 -2.82 2.21
C GLY A 50 3.40 -4.28 2.59
N SER A 51 4.51 -4.52 3.30
CA SER A 51 4.89 -5.88 3.71
C SER A 51 3.83 -6.54 4.60
N GLU A 52 3.20 -5.77 5.49
CA GLU A 52 2.18 -6.27 6.40
C GLU A 52 0.87 -6.66 5.72
N ILE A 53 0.55 -6.03 4.58
CA ILE A 53 -0.69 -6.29 3.84
C ILE A 53 -0.48 -7.25 2.66
N GLY A 54 0.70 -7.90 2.59
CA GLY A 54 1.03 -8.90 1.57
C GLY A 54 1.60 -8.34 0.27
N VAL A 55 1.94 -7.04 0.21
CA VAL A 55 2.67 -6.49 -0.94
C VAL A 55 4.12 -6.94 -0.89
N THR A 56 4.60 -7.53 -1.98
CA THR A 56 6.02 -7.85 -2.14
C THR A 56 6.81 -6.55 -2.34
N VAL A 57 7.57 -6.13 -1.33
CA VAL A 57 8.45 -4.95 -1.42
C VAL A 57 9.87 -5.39 -1.81
N ILE A 58 10.49 -4.64 -2.73
CA ILE A 58 11.84 -4.89 -3.23
C ILE A 58 12.76 -3.68 -3.00
N GLY A 59 14.06 -3.95 -2.91
CA GLY A 59 15.10 -2.96 -2.61
C GLY A 59 15.39 -2.85 -1.11
N ASP A 60 16.63 -2.49 -0.77
CA ASP A 60 17.11 -2.34 0.61
C ASP A 60 16.64 -1.02 1.26
#